data_AF-A0A815Y995-F1
#
_entry.id   AF-A0A815Y995-F1
#
_cell.length_a   1.000
_cell.length_b   1.000
_cell.length_c   1.000
_cell.angle_alpha   90.00
_cell.angle_beta   90.00
_cell.angle_gamma   90.00
#
_symmetry.space_group_name_H-M   'P 1'
#
loop_
_entity.id
_entity.type
_entity.pdbx_description
1 polymer ?
#
loop_
_entity_poly.entity_id
_entity_poly.type
_entity_poly.pdbx_seq_one_letter_code
_entity_poly.pdbx_strand_id
1 'polypeptide(L)'
;MSTVTCENSVSRLIDNRKNKVQVGDEHRQASEYRWPRDTLLSVISIFVHFSTKSLKELAKLINDPQLHLPELLDAKCHSRLADIAHILLKLGGYDPITMSYRGLQNYFQKLLPCTNWTHETLRPPLNNLLRRM
;
A
#
# COMPACT_ATOMS: atom_id res chain seq x y z
N MET A 1 -9.12 13.35 57.70
CA MET A 1 -9.26 14.22 56.52
C MET A 1 -8.30 13.70 55.45
N SER A 2 -8.57 12.51 54.86
CA SER A 2 -7.57 11.82 53.99
C SER A 2 -8.18 10.93 52.89
N THR A 3 -9.48 11.03 52.59
CA THR A 3 -10.13 10.17 51.58
C THR A 3 -10.11 10.74 50.16
N VAL A 4 -9.76 12.02 49.97
CA VAL A 4 -9.94 12.75 48.69
C VAL A 4 -8.82 12.47 47.66
N THR A 5 -7.66 11.94 48.08
CA THR A 5 -6.51 11.72 47.18
C THR A 5 -6.57 10.41 46.39
N CYS A 6 -7.32 9.41 46.88
CA CYS A 6 -7.40 8.08 46.26
C CYS A 6 -8.36 8.06 45.07
N GLU A 7 -9.54 8.69 45.17
CA GLU A 7 -10.57 8.71 44.11
C GLU A 7 -10.09 9.41 42.82
N ASN A 8 -9.28 10.46 42.96
CA ASN A 8 -8.64 11.15 41.84
C ASN A 8 -7.58 10.30 41.12
N SER A 9 -6.92 9.41 41.86
CA SER A 9 -5.88 8.53 41.30
C SER A 9 -6.51 7.37 40.52
N VAL A 10 -7.61 6.82 41.04
CA VAL A 10 -8.38 5.75 40.37
C VAL A 10 -9.05 6.25 39.10
N SER A 11 -9.67 7.45 39.11
CA SER A 11 -10.30 8.02 37.92
C SER A 11 -9.30 8.24 36.78
N ARG A 12 -8.11 8.77 37.07
CA ARG A 12 -7.03 8.94 36.07
C ARG A 12 -6.53 7.62 35.49
N LEU A 13 -6.47 6.55 36.30
CA LEU A 13 -6.08 5.22 35.83
C LEU A 13 -7.14 4.59 34.93
N ILE A 14 -8.42 4.80 35.25
CA ILE A 14 -9.55 4.36 34.42
C ILE A 14 -9.58 5.14 33.09
N ASP A 15 -9.35 6.44 33.11
CA ASP A 15 -9.30 7.27 31.90
C ASP A 15 -8.09 6.92 31.02
N ASN A 16 -6.91 6.69 31.61
CA ASN A 16 -5.75 6.18 30.88
C ASN A 16 -5.98 4.78 30.30
N ARG A 17 -6.70 3.89 31.01
CA ARG A 17 -7.10 2.58 30.46
C ARG A 17 -8.08 2.74 29.31
N LYS A 18 -9.10 3.59 29.43
CA LYS A 18 -10.08 3.84 28.37
C LYS A 18 -9.41 4.43 27.14
N ASN A 19 -8.54 5.42 27.29
CA ASN A 19 -7.74 5.98 26.18
C ASN A 19 -6.83 4.92 25.54
N LYS A 20 -6.16 4.08 26.34
CA LYS A 20 -5.30 3.02 25.81
C LYS A 20 -6.08 1.94 25.03
N VAL A 21 -7.29 1.62 25.48
CA VAL A 21 -8.19 0.67 24.79
C VAL A 21 -8.74 1.30 23.50
N GLN A 22 -9.18 2.55 23.54
CA GLN A 22 -9.65 3.27 22.34
C GLN A 22 -8.56 3.39 21.26
N VAL A 23 -7.34 3.76 21.65
CA VAL A 23 -6.18 3.80 20.74
C VAL A 23 -5.90 2.41 20.15
N GLY A 24 -6.03 1.34 20.94
CA GLY A 24 -5.88 -0.03 20.48
C GLY A 24 -6.93 -0.45 19.43
N ASP A 25 -8.19 -0.07 19.63
CA ASP A 25 -9.29 -0.37 18.71
C ASP A 25 -9.19 0.43 17.40
N GLU A 26 -8.76 1.70 17.45
CA GLU A 26 -8.50 2.51 16.25
C GLU A 26 -7.35 1.94 15.40
N HIS A 27 -6.25 1.50 16.04
CA HIS A 27 -5.16 0.82 15.33
C HIS A 27 -5.60 -0.51 14.71
N ARG A 28 -6.48 -1.25 15.40
CA ARG A 28 -7.02 -2.51 14.90
C ARG A 28 -7.94 -2.29 13.69
N GLN A 29 -8.85 -1.32 13.76
CA GLN A 29 -9.68 -0.94 12.61
C GLN A 29 -8.82 -0.46 11.44
N ALA A 30 -7.82 0.40 11.69
CA ALA A 30 -6.90 0.84 10.65
C ALA A 30 -6.16 -0.35 10.00
N SER A 31 -5.77 -1.37 10.78
CA SER A 31 -5.12 -2.58 10.26
C SER A 31 -6.05 -3.43 9.37
N GLU A 32 -7.34 -3.54 9.73
CA GLU A 32 -8.35 -4.24 8.92
C GLU A 32 -8.59 -3.53 7.57
N TYR A 33 -8.44 -2.21 7.51
CA TYR A 33 -8.46 -1.48 6.24
C TYR A 33 -7.14 -1.58 5.47
N ARG A 34 -5.98 -1.58 6.13
CA ARG A 34 -4.66 -1.59 5.48
C ARG A 34 -4.33 -2.95 4.87
N TRP A 35 -4.62 -4.04 5.58
CA TRP A 35 -4.17 -5.39 5.21
C TRP A 35 -4.71 -5.91 3.87
N PRO A 36 -6.01 -5.73 3.50
CA PRO A 36 -6.50 -6.15 2.19
C PRO A 36 -5.87 -5.37 1.04
N ARG A 37 -5.62 -4.07 1.24
CA ARG A 37 -4.99 -3.20 0.24
C ARG A 37 -3.53 -3.55 0.03
N ASP A 38 -2.81 -3.81 1.12
CA ASP A 38 -1.44 -4.30 1.04
C ASP A 38 -1.36 -5.66 0.33
N THR A 39 -2.20 -6.62 0.73
CA THR A 39 -2.25 -7.95 0.10
C THR A 39 -2.52 -7.83 -1.40
N LEU A 40 -3.48 -6.99 -1.80
CA LEU A 40 -3.79 -6.72 -3.21
C LEU A 40 -2.57 -6.17 -3.97
N LEU A 41 -1.89 -5.15 -3.41
CA LEU A 41 -0.66 -4.61 -4.00
C LEU A 41 0.42 -5.69 -4.12
N SER A 42 0.56 -6.55 -3.11
CA SER A 42 1.56 -7.63 -3.11
C SER A 42 1.32 -8.63 -4.23
N VAL A 43 0.11 -9.19 -4.30
CA VAL A 43 -0.25 -10.22 -5.28
C VAL A 43 -0.09 -9.67 -6.70
N ILE A 44 -0.61 -8.47 -6.97
CA ILE A 44 -0.55 -7.87 -8.30
C ILE A 44 0.88 -7.51 -8.69
N SER A 45 1.66 -6.91 -7.79
CA SER A 45 3.04 -6.53 -8.07
C SER A 45 3.93 -7.75 -8.36
N ILE A 46 3.72 -8.85 -7.63
CA ILE A 46 4.40 -10.12 -7.86
C ILE A 46 4.00 -10.69 -9.22
N PHE A 47 2.69 -10.79 -9.49
CA PHE A 47 2.17 -11.30 -10.75
C PHE A 47 2.74 -10.55 -11.96
N VAL A 48 2.63 -9.21 -11.99
CA VAL A 48 3.12 -8.42 -13.11
C VAL A 48 4.62 -8.58 -13.29
N HIS A 49 5.39 -8.58 -12.20
CA HIS A 49 6.85 -8.72 -12.26
C HIS A 49 7.29 -10.05 -12.87
N PHE A 50 6.71 -11.16 -12.40
CA PHE A 50 7.04 -12.49 -12.92
C PHE A 50 6.50 -12.70 -14.33
N SER A 51 5.22 -12.40 -14.57
CA SER A 51 4.58 -12.59 -15.86
C SER A 51 5.24 -11.73 -16.95
N THR A 52 5.62 -10.48 -16.66
CA THR A 52 6.32 -9.62 -17.64
C THR A 52 7.67 -10.22 -18.02
N LYS A 53 8.41 -10.75 -17.04
CA LYS A 53 9.71 -11.39 -17.30
C LYS A 53 9.54 -12.65 -18.16
N SER A 54 8.63 -13.53 -17.77
CA SER A 54 8.34 -14.78 -18.49
C SER A 54 7.82 -14.53 -19.91
N LEU A 55 6.95 -13.52 -20.10
CA LEU A 55 6.47 -13.13 -21.42
C LEU A 55 7.59 -12.61 -22.33
N LYS A 56 8.50 -11.78 -21.80
CA LYS A 56 9.67 -11.31 -22.54
C LYS A 56 10.62 -12.44 -22.93
N GLU A 57 10.79 -13.43 -22.05
CA GLU A 57 11.59 -14.63 -22.35
C GLU A 57 10.91 -15.50 -23.41
N LEU A 58 9.60 -15.71 -23.31
CA LEU A 58 8.82 -16.47 -24.29
C LEU A 58 8.82 -15.80 -25.67
N ALA A 59 8.65 -14.47 -25.73
CA ALA A 59 8.70 -13.74 -27.00
C ALA A 59 10.05 -13.90 -27.73
N LYS A 60 11.17 -13.94 -26.97
CA LYS A 60 12.50 -14.21 -27.55
C LYS A 60 12.62 -15.61 -28.13
N LEU A 61 11.98 -16.61 -27.51
CA LEU A 61 12.00 -18.00 -27.98
C LEU A 61 11.17 -18.19 -29.25
N ILE A 62 10.02 -17.52 -29.33
CA ILE A 62 9.13 -17.59 -30.50
C ILE A 62 9.80 -16.89 -31.71
N ASN A 63 10.54 -15.80 -31.46
CA ASN A 63 11.28 -15.03 -32.48
C ASN A 63 10.41 -14.62 -33.68
N ASP A 64 9.14 -14.32 -33.41
CA ASP A 64 8.18 -13.84 -34.40
C ASP A 64 8.07 -12.31 -34.31
N PRO A 65 8.45 -11.57 -35.36
CA PRO A 65 8.38 -10.10 -35.38
C PRO A 65 6.93 -9.56 -35.40
N GLN A 66 5.92 -10.39 -35.70
CA GLN A 66 4.51 -10.00 -35.65
C GLN A 66 3.87 -10.26 -34.28
N LEU A 67 4.60 -10.90 -33.35
CA LEU A 67 4.08 -11.22 -32.03
C LEU A 67 3.93 -9.96 -31.17
N HIS A 68 2.68 -9.55 -30.99
CA HIS A 68 2.33 -8.52 -30.01
C HIS A 68 2.13 -9.16 -28.64
N LEU A 69 3.00 -8.82 -27.69
CA LEU A 69 2.86 -9.24 -26.31
C LEU A 69 1.59 -8.62 -25.70
N PRO A 70 0.72 -9.41 -25.04
CA PRO A 70 -0.46 -8.88 -24.39
C PRO A 70 -0.05 -7.97 -23.23
N GLU A 71 -0.75 -6.85 -23.09
CA GLU A 71 -0.61 -5.98 -21.92
C GLU A 71 -1.24 -6.69 -20.71
N LEU A 72 -0.45 -6.88 -19.64
CA LEU A 72 -0.92 -7.60 -18.44
C LEU A 72 -1.91 -6.78 -17.61
N LEU A 73 -1.78 -5.46 -17.63
CA LEU A 73 -2.64 -4.51 -16.91
C LEU A 73 -2.78 -3.26 -17.74
N ASP A 74 -4.01 -2.77 -17.90
CA ASP A 74 -4.25 -1.52 -18.59
C ASP A 74 -3.85 -0.29 -17.73
N ALA A 75 -3.77 0.87 -18.37
CA ALA A 75 -3.46 2.13 -17.69
C ALA A 75 -4.44 2.44 -16.54
N LYS A 76 -5.70 1.98 -16.61
CA LYS A 76 -6.69 2.18 -15.53
C LYS A 76 -6.35 1.35 -14.30
N CYS A 77 -5.91 0.11 -14.46
CA CYS A 77 -5.45 -0.76 -13.38
C CYS A 77 -4.23 -0.13 -12.70
N HIS A 78 -3.23 0.32 -13.48
CA HIS A 78 -2.06 1.01 -12.93
C HIS A 78 -2.43 2.28 -12.15
N SER A 79 -3.37 3.06 -12.66
CA SER A 79 -3.92 4.24 -11.96
C SER A 79 -4.54 3.86 -10.61
N ARG A 80 -5.38 2.82 -10.57
CA ARG A 80 -6.01 2.35 -9.33
C ARG A 80 -5.01 1.83 -8.31
N LEU A 81 -3.96 1.14 -8.75
CA LEU A 81 -2.90 0.65 -7.87
C LEU A 81 -2.09 1.79 -7.26
N ALA A 82 -1.80 2.84 -8.06
CA ALA A 82 -1.17 4.06 -7.56
C ALA A 82 -2.04 4.77 -6.52
N ASP A 83 -3.36 4.85 -6.73
CA ASP A 83 -4.29 5.42 -5.76
C ASP A 83 -4.30 4.62 -4.44
N ILE A 84 -4.29 3.28 -4.53
CA ILE A 84 -4.24 2.41 -3.34
C ILE A 84 -2.94 2.62 -2.56
N ALA A 85 -1.79 2.65 -3.26
CA ALA A 85 -0.51 2.95 -2.64
C ALA A 85 -0.52 4.33 -1.98
N HIS A 86 -1.07 5.35 -2.64
CA HIS A 86 -1.22 6.69 -2.09
C HIS A 86 -2.11 6.73 -0.83
N ILE A 87 -3.22 5.98 -0.82
CA ILE A 87 -4.10 5.86 0.36
C ILE A 87 -3.34 5.24 1.53
N LEU A 88 -2.55 4.19 1.30
CA LEU A 88 -1.74 3.58 2.35
C LEU A 88 -0.71 4.56 2.93
N LEU A 89 -0.02 5.31 2.07
CA LEU A 89 0.92 6.37 2.50
C LEU A 89 0.23 7.49 3.28
N LYS A 90 -1.00 7.87 2.88
CA LYS A 90 -1.79 8.88 3.58
C LYS A 90 -2.20 8.42 4.99
N LEU A 91 -2.54 7.14 5.15
CA LEU A 91 -3.04 6.58 6.41
C LEU A 91 -1.93 6.26 7.41
N GLY A 92 -0.78 5.80 6.93
CA GLY A 92 0.38 5.53 7.80
C GLY A 92 1.10 6.80 8.24
N GLY A 93 1.15 7.82 7.38
CA GLY A 93 2.31 8.70 7.41
C GLY A 93 3.57 7.87 7.14
N TYR A 94 4.76 8.44 7.21
CA TYR A 94 6.00 7.67 7.03
C TYR A 94 6.34 6.82 8.27
N ASP A 95 5.33 6.22 8.89
CA ASP A 95 5.52 5.34 10.02
C ASP A 95 6.23 4.05 9.56
N PRO A 96 7.23 3.56 10.31
CA PRO A 96 7.98 2.37 9.93
C PRO A 96 7.12 1.13 9.73
N ILE A 97 5.95 1.05 10.37
CA ILE A 97 5.05 -0.10 10.30
C ILE A 97 4.37 -0.12 8.94
N THR A 98 3.84 1.00 8.46
CA THR A 98 3.23 1.08 7.13
C THR A 98 4.25 0.89 6.01
N MET A 99 5.46 1.43 6.17
CA MET A 99 6.55 1.22 5.20
C MET A 99 7.12 -0.21 5.21
N SER A 100 6.84 -0.99 6.26
CA SER A 100 7.22 -2.41 6.34
C SER A 100 6.26 -3.34 5.58
N TYR A 101 5.11 -2.82 5.13
CA TYR A 101 4.13 -3.62 4.43
C TYR A 101 4.65 -4.14 3.09
N ARG A 102 4.54 -5.45 2.90
CA ARG A 102 5.20 -6.15 1.80
C ARG A 102 4.62 -5.79 0.44
N GLY A 103 3.31 -5.58 0.37
CA GLY A 103 2.65 -5.14 -0.86
C GLY A 103 3.07 -3.75 -1.28
N LEU A 104 3.17 -2.81 -0.33
CA LEU A 104 3.68 -1.47 -0.60
C LEU A 104 5.14 -1.51 -1.07
N GLN A 105 6.00 -2.29 -0.41
CA GLN A 105 7.39 -2.49 -0.85
C GLN A 105 7.47 -3.11 -2.25
N ASN A 106 6.68 -4.15 -2.51
CA ASN A 106 6.62 -4.79 -3.82
C ASN A 106 6.11 -3.83 -4.90
N TYR A 107 5.15 -2.96 -4.58
CA TYR A 107 4.68 -1.93 -5.50
C TYR A 107 5.83 -1.03 -5.94
N PHE A 108 6.57 -0.45 -5.00
CA PHE A 108 7.68 0.44 -5.30
C PHE A 108 8.86 -0.25 -6.00
N GLN A 109 9.21 -1.46 -5.57
CA GLN A 109 10.40 -2.17 -6.08
C GLN A 109 10.14 -2.92 -7.38
N LYS A 110 8.91 -3.40 -7.60
CA LYS A 110 8.59 -4.31 -8.70
C LYS A 110 7.62 -3.71 -9.70
N LEU A 111 6.50 -3.13 -9.25
CA LEU A 111 5.45 -2.68 -10.16
C LEU A 111 5.73 -1.29 -10.75
N LEU A 112 6.20 -0.36 -9.93
CA LEU A 112 6.48 1.02 -10.34
C LEU A 112 7.51 1.10 -11.48
N PRO A 113 8.62 0.32 -11.49
CA PRO A 113 9.56 0.29 -12.61
C PRO A 113 9.02 -0.39 -13.87
N CYS A 114 8.02 -1.25 -13.75
CA CYS A 114 7.40 -1.95 -14.88
C CYS A 114 6.28 -1.14 -15.55
N THR A 115 5.80 -0.08 -14.91
CA THR A 115 4.66 0.72 -15.38
C THR A 115 5.11 1.74 -16.43
N ASN A 116 4.37 1.85 -17.53
CA ASN A 116 4.64 2.85 -18.56
C ASN A 116 4.00 4.22 -18.20
N TRP A 117 4.76 5.06 -17.50
CA TRP A 117 4.31 6.38 -17.01
C TRP A 117 4.15 7.46 -18.09
N THR A 118 4.41 7.14 -19.36
CA THR A 118 4.19 8.09 -20.47
C THR A 118 2.70 8.35 -20.72
N HIS A 119 1.82 7.44 -20.28
CA HIS A 119 0.38 7.54 -20.45
C HIS A 119 -0.19 8.72 -19.64
N GLU A 120 -0.96 9.60 -20.28
CA GLU A 120 -1.40 10.86 -19.66
C GLU A 120 -2.26 10.64 -18.42
N THR A 121 -3.07 9.58 -18.41
CA THR A 121 -3.94 9.22 -17.29
C THR A 121 -3.17 8.83 -16.03
N LEU A 122 -1.89 8.47 -16.15
CA LEU A 122 -1.03 8.09 -15.05
C LEU A 122 -0.27 9.27 -14.44
N ARG A 123 -0.23 10.43 -15.12
CA ARG A 123 0.45 11.63 -14.60
C ARG A 123 -0.14 12.11 -13.26
N PRO A 124 -1.47 12.20 -13.06
CA PRO A 124 -2.01 12.65 -11.77
C PRO A 124 -1.72 11.68 -10.61
N PRO A 125 -1.96 10.36 -10.72
CA PRO A 125 -1.60 9.41 -9.66
C PRO A 125 -0.10 9.40 -9.36
N LEU A 126 0.77 9.48 -10.37
CA LEU A 126 2.22 9.56 -10.17
C LEU A 126 2.62 10.80 -9.37
N ASN A 127 2.10 11.98 -9.74
CA ASN A 127 2.38 13.21 -9.01
C ASN A 127 1.93 13.13 -7.54
N ASN A 128 0.78 12.54 -7.27
CA ASN A 128 0.27 12.35 -5.91
C ASN A 128 1.16 11.40 -5.09
N LEU A 129 1.71 10.38 -5.73
CA LEU A 129 2.62 9.43 -5.11
C LEU A 129 3.98 10.09 -4.80
N LEU A 130 4.55 10.81 -5.77
CA LEU A 130 5.85 11.50 -5.64
C LEU A 130 5.82 12.61 -4.59
N ARG A 131 4.71 13.34 -4.43
CA ARG A 131 4.56 14.36 -3.36
C ARG A 131 4.57 13.77 -1.95
N ARG A 132 4.42 12.46 -1.82
CA ARG A 132 4.36 11.70 -0.56
C ARG A 132 5.60 10.82 -0.38
N MET A 133 6.65 11.02 -1.19
CA MET A 133 7.98 10.45 -0.96
C MET A 133 8.91 11.58 -0.57
#